data_AF-A0A9X5XNL9-F1
#
_entry.id   AF-A0A9X5XNL9-F1
#
_cell.length_a   1.000
_cell.length_b   1.000
_cell.length_c   1.000
_cell.angle_alpha   90.00
_cell.angle_beta   90.00
_cell.angle_gamma   90.00
#
_symmetry.space_group_name_H-M   'P 1'
#
loop_
_entity.id
_entity.type
_entity.pdbx_description
1 polymer ?
#
loop_
_entity_poly.entity_id
_entity_poly.type
_entity_poly.pdbx_seq_one_letter_code
_entity_poly.pdbx_strand_id
1 'polypeptide(L)'
;LREHRGDGHLAALLDAELDPVEALVSHTATGKGMAPKWALGTRGWSRTHWDAAVERLRERGLLDSEGELTEAGVDLRKEIEDRTDRLDRAPYEHLGAAGVERLTELARGILMRALAAGAFPQGMTGKG
;
A
#
# COMPACT_ATOMS: atom_id res chain seq x y z
N LEU A 1 -0.31 -17.07 0.13
CA LEU A 1 -1.18 -15.89 -0.06
C LEU A 1 -0.50 -14.62 0.43
N ARG A 2 -0.28 -14.41 1.73
CA ARG A 2 0.38 -13.18 2.22
C ARG A 2 1.74 -12.93 1.57
N GLU A 3 2.66 -13.89 1.63
CA GLU A 3 3.99 -13.75 1.01
C GLU A 3 3.90 -13.58 -0.51
N HIS A 4 3.14 -14.47 -1.18
CA HIS A 4 2.93 -14.42 -2.64
C HIS A 4 2.40 -13.07 -3.14
N ARG A 5 1.34 -12.54 -2.51
CA ARG A 5 0.82 -11.20 -2.83
C ARG A 5 1.83 -10.12 -2.53
N GLY A 6 2.55 -10.23 -1.41
CA GLY A 6 3.58 -9.28 -1.01
C GLY A 6 4.70 -9.19 -2.03
N ASP A 7 5.23 -10.32 -2.48
CA ASP A 7 6.27 -10.39 -3.51
C ASP A 7 5.76 -9.84 -4.85
N GLY A 8 4.52 -10.16 -5.22
CA GLY A 8 3.86 -9.58 -6.40
C GLY A 8 3.70 -8.06 -6.31
N HIS A 9 3.36 -7.53 -5.14
CA HIS A 9 3.24 -6.09 -4.91
C HIS A 9 4.59 -5.39 -4.98
N LEU A 10 5.64 -5.98 -4.39
CA LEU A 10 7.01 -5.46 -4.50
C LEU A 10 7.47 -5.43 -5.97
N ALA A 11 7.17 -6.48 -6.74
CA ALA A 11 7.47 -6.52 -8.17
C ALA A 11 6.71 -5.44 -8.95
N ALA A 12 5.45 -5.19 -8.62
CA ALA A 12 4.66 -4.12 -9.25
C ALA A 12 5.19 -2.71 -8.92
N LEU A 13 5.61 -2.48 -7.67
CA LEU A 13 6.22 -1.20 -7.25
C LEU A 13 7.56 -0.94 -7.96
N LEU A 14 8.41 -1.97 -8.05
CA LEU A 14 9.71 -1.87 -8.72
C LEU A 14 9.56 -1.64 -10.23
N ASP A 15 8.58 -2.30 -10.86
CA ASP A 15 8.28 -2.10 -12.28
C ASP A 15 7.71 -0.70 -12.57
N ALA A 16 6.96 -0.12 -11.64
CA ALA A 16 6.52 1.28 -11.66
C ALA A 16 7.64 2.30 -11.34
N GLU A 17 8.87 1.81 -11.15
CA GLU A 17 10.04 2.62 -10.80
C GLU A 17 9.80 3.48 -9.56
N LEU A 18 9.09 2.94 -8.56
CA LEU A 18 8.97 3.56 -7.25
C LEU A 18 10.04 3.00 -6.33
N ASP A 19 10.87 3.89 -5.78
CA ASP A 19 11.75 3.50 -4.70
C ASP A 19 10.95 3.17 -3.40
N PRO A 20 11.58 2.54 -2.39
CA PRO A 20 10.87 2.13 -1.19
C PRO A 20 10.17 3.28 -0.43
N VAL A 21 10.68 4.50 -0.49
CA VAL A 21 10.10 5.66 0.20
C VAL A 21 9.01 6.29 -0.66
N GLU A 22 9.20 6.41 -1.97
CA GLU A 22 8.17 6.86 -2.92
C GLU A 22 6.93 5.95 -2.90
N ALA A 23 7.14 4.63 -2.76
CA ALA A 23 6.06 3.67 -2.58
C ALA A 23 5.22 3.96 -1.33
N LEU A 24 5.87 4.35 -0.22
CA LEU A 24 5.18 4.73 1.01
C LEU A 24 4.46 6.07 0.84
N VAL A 25 5.14 7.09 0.34
CA VAL A 25 4.58 8.44 0.13
C VAL A 25 3.35 8.40 -0.77
N SER A 26 3.46 7.76 -1.95
CA SER A 26 2.36 7.66 -2.91
C SER A 26 1.16 6.90 -2.34
N HIS A 27 1.40 5.84 -1.55
CA HIS A 27 0.30 5.13 -0.89
C HIS A 27 -0.33 5.98 0.23
N THR A 28 0.46 6.71 1.01
CA THR A 28 -0.05 7.65 2.03
C THR A 28 -0.90 8.76 1.41
N ALA A 29 -0.50 9.28 0.24
CA ALA A 29 -1.24 10.30 -0.50
C ALA A 29 -2.63 9.81 -0.97
N THR A 30 -2.90 8.50 -1.04
CA THR A 30 -4.26 7.97 -1.27
C THR A 30 -5.21 8.18 -0.08
N GLY A 31 -4.68 8.52 1.11
CA GLY A 31 -5.41 8.53 2.37
C GLY A 31 -5.66 7.13 2.98
N LYS A 32 -5.27 6.05 2.29
CA LYS A 32 -5.42 4.66 2.76
C LYS A 32 -4.11 4.08 3.30
N GLY A 33 -2.97 4.65 2.89
CA GLY A 33 -1.65 4.26 3.36
C GLY A 33 -1.38 4.63 4.82
N MET A 34 -0.26 4.14 5.33
CA MET A 34 0.21 4.44 6.69
C MET A 34 0.56 5.92 6.83
N ALA A 35 0.11 6.58 7.90
CA ALA A 35 0.40 8.00 8.10
C ALA A 35 1.91 8.24 8.26
N PRO A 36 2.45 9.41 7.85
CA PRO A 36 3.89 9.65 7.81
C PRO A 36 4.58 9.38 9.16
N LYS A 37 3.96 9.78 10.28
CA LYS A 37 4.45 9.52 11.64
C LYS A 37 4.73 8.03 11.87
N TRP A 38 3.81 7.15 11.46
CA TRP A 38 3.92 5.72 11.64
C TRP A 38 4.90 5.10 10.64
N ALA A 39 4.90 5.56 9.39
CA ALA A 39 5.83 5.09 8.37
C ALA A 39 7.29 5.38 8.78
N LEU A 40 7.58 6.60 9.22
CA LEU A 40 8.92 6.99 9.69
C LEU A 40 9.33 6.19 10.93
N GLY A 41 8.44 6.09 11.93
CA GLY A 41 8.76 5.44 13.21
C GLY A 41 8.93 3.92 13.15
N THR A 42 8.34 3.25 12.15
CA THR A 42 8.33 1.77 12.06
C THR A 42 9.18 1.21 10.93
N ARG A 43 9.56 2.04 9.94
CA ARG A 43 10.28 1.58 8.73
C ARG A 43 11.73 2.05 8.65
N GLY A 44 12.22 2.76 9.66
CA GLY A 44 13.63 3.19 9.74
C GLY A 44 13.99 4.35 8.80
N TRP A 45 13.00 5.08 8.28
CA TRP A 45 13.22 6.24 7.42
C TRP A 45 13.25 7.54 8.23
N SER A 46 14.07 8.50 7.78
CA SER A 46 14.12 9.84 8.35
C SER A 46 13.12 10.77 7.65
N ARG A 47 12.81 11.90 8.28
CA ARG A 47 11.99 12.95 7.65
C ARG A 47 12.61 13.46 6.34
N THR A 48 13.93 13.57 6.30
CA THR A 48 14.66 13.97 5.08
C THR A 48 14.47 12.98 3.93
N HIS A 49 14.47 11.68 4.20
CA HIS A 49 14.18 10.67 3.16
C HIS A 49 12.76 10.83 2.60
N TRP A 50 11.79 11.09 3.48
CA TRP A 50 10.39 11.32 3.09
C TRP A 50 10.23 12.56 2.24
N ASP A 51 10.75 13.70 2.70
CA ASP A 51 10.63 14.97 1.97
C ASP A 51 11.33 14.87 0.60
N ALA A 52 12.49 14.21 0.52
CA ALA A 52 13.16 13.97 -0.76
C ALA A 52 12.33 13.08 -1.72
N ALA A 53 11.59 12.10 -1.20
CA ALA A 53 10.69 11.27 -2.02
C ALA A 53 9.46 12.04 -2.50
N VAL A 54 8.91 12.93 -1.67
CA VAL A 54 7.84 13.85 -2.09
C VAL A 54 8.31 14.73 -3.26
N GLU A 55 9.50 15.31 -3.17
CA GLU A 55 10.04 16.15 -4.26
C GLU A 55 10.26 15.36 -5.55
N ARG A 56 10.84 14.15 -5.49
CA ARG A 56 10.98 13.30 -6.71
C ARG A 56 9.64 12.95 -7.34
N LEU A 57 8.62 12.64 -6.53
CA LEU A 57 7.28 12.37 -7.05
C LEU A 57 6.61 13.61 -7.65
N ARG A 58 6.88 14.81 -7.11
CA ARG A 58 6.44 16.09 -7.70
C ARG A 58 7.13 16.38 -9.02
N GLU A 59 8.45 16.19 -9.09
CA GLU A 59 9.22 16.34 -10.33
C GLU A 59 8.72 15.40 -11.44
N ARG A 60 8.26 14.20 -11.06
CA ARG A 60 7.61 13.23 -11.96
C ARG A 60 6.14 13.54 -12.27
N GLY A 61 5.57 14.59 -11.67
CA GLY A 61 4.17 14.97 -11.84
C GLY A 61 3.16 13.99 -11.24
N LEU A 62 3.58 13.13 -10.30
CA LEU A 62 2.72 12.17 -9.60
C LEU A 62 2.08 12.77 -8.34
N LEU A 63 2.71 13.79 -7.77
CA LEU A 63 2.18 14.60 -6.69
C LEU A 63 2.10 16.07 -7.10
N ASP A 64 1.13 16.79 -6.53
CA ASP A 64 1.03 18.23 -6.67
C ASP A 64 1.77 19.00 -5.55
N SER A 65 1.66 20.33 -5.56
CA SER A 65 2.29 21.21 -4.57
C SER A 65 1.75 21.02 -3.15
N GLU A 66 0.55 20.45 -2.98
CA GLU A 66 -0.05 20.15 -1.69
C GLU A 66 0.33 18.75 -1.18
N GLY A 67 0.98 17.94 -2.02
CA GLY A 67 1.35 16.56 -1.71
C GLY A 67 0.22 15.56 -1.98
N GLU A 68 -0.77 15.97 -2.76
CA GLU A 68 -1.88 15.15 -3.21
C GLU A 68 -1.52 14.44 -4.52
N LEU A 69 -2.13 13.28 -4.77
CA LEU A 69 -1.96 12.59 -6.04
C LEU A 69 -2.56 13.44 -7.17
N THR A 70 -1.77 13.66 -8.21
CA THR A 70 -2.29 14.14 -9.49
C THR A 70 -3.10 13.03 -10.16
N GLU A 71 -3.75 13.33 -11.29
CA GLU A 71 -4.40 12.31 -12.12
C GLU A 71 -3.42 11.19 -12.52
N ALA A 72 -2.21 11.55 -12.96
CA ALA A 72 -1.16 10.59 -13.27
C ALA A 72 -0.73 9.76 -12.04
N GLY A 73 -0.69 10.37 -10.86
CA GLY A 73 -0.43 9.66 -9.60
C GLY A 73 -1.52 8.66 -9.25
N VAL A 74 -2.79 9.02 -9.43
CA VAL A 74 -3.94 8.12 -9.23
C VAL A 74 -3.89 6.95 -10.20
N ASP A 75 -3.63 7.22 -11.48
CA ASP A 75 -3.53 6.19 -12.52
C ASP A 75 -2.38 5.22 -12.25
N LEU A 76 -1.20 5.73 -11.87
CA LEU A 76 -0.07 4.88 -11.49
C LEU A 76 -0.43 3.96 -10.32
N ARG A 77 -1.08 4.50 -9.28
CA ARG A 77 -1.50 3.69 -8.12
C ARG A 77 -2.51 2.63 -8.51
N LYS A 78 -3.44 2.94 -9.41
CA LYS A 78 -4.40 1.96 -9.93
C LYS A 78 -3.69 0.86 -10.71
N GLU A 79 -2.74 1.20 -11.58
CA GLU A 79 -1.96 0.23 -12.35
C GLU A 79 -1.16 -0.71 -11.45
N ILE A 80 -0.55 -0.18 -10.38
CA ILE A 80 0.18 -0.99 -9.38
C ILE A 80 -0.75 -2.03 -8.74
N GLU A 81 -1.97 -1.64 -8.34
CA GLU A 81 -2.92 -2.56 -7.74
C GLU A 81 -3.44 -3.59 -8.76
N ASP A 82 -3.79 -3.16 -9.98
CA ASP A 82 -4.23 -4.05 -11.07
C ASP A 82 -3.15 -5.09 -11.41
N ARG A 83 -1.87 -4.67 -11.44
CA ARG A 83 -0.73 -5.57 -11.65
C ARG A 83 -0.53 -6.51 -10.46
N THR A 84 -0.67 -6.02 -9.23
CA THR A 84 -0.60 -6.83 -8.01
C THR A 84 -1.68 -7.93 -8.05
N ASP A 85 -2.93 -7.58 -8.37
CA ASP A 85 -4.05 -8.53 -8.45
C ASP A 85 -3.87 -9.55 -9.57
N ARG A 86 -3.27 -9.16 -10.70
CA ARG A 86 -2.90 -10.10 -11.76
C ARG A 86 -1.86 -11.12 -11.29
N LEU A 87 -0.81 -10.68 -10.59
CA LEU A 87 0.27 -11.54 -10.09
C LEU A 87 -0.18 -12.47 -8.96
N ASP A 88 -1.14 -12.01 -8.16
CA ASP A 88 -1.68 -12.75 -7.01
C ASP A 88 -2.77 -13.76 -7.40
N ARG A 89 -3.24 -13.76 -8.65
CA ARG A 89 -4.42 -14.53 -9.09
C ARG A 89 -4.30 -16.04 -8.89
N ALA A 90 -3.17 -16.64 -9.26
CA ALA A 90 -3.03 -18.10 -9.37
C ALA A 90 -3.33 -18.87 -8.07
N PRO A 91 -2.84 -18.45 -6.88
CA PRO A 91 -3.24 -19.06 -5.62
C PRO A 91 -4.76 -19.02 -5.32
N TYR A 92 -5.46 -17.96 -5.72
CA TYR A 92 -6.92 -17.85 -5.50
C TYR A 92 -7.70 -18.71 -6.49
N GLU A 93 -7.24 -18.80 -7.73
CA GLU A 93 -7.80 -19.73 -8.72
C GLU A 93 -7.65 -21.18 -8.25
N HIS A 94 -6.52 -21.54 -7.65
CA HIS A 94 -6.30 -22.87 -7.08
C HIS A 94 -7.28 -23.21 -5.95
N LEU A 95 -7.66 -22.23 -5.11
CA LEU A 95 -8.66 -22.42 -4.06
C LEU A 95 -10.09 -22.58 -4.60
N GLY A 96 -10.38 -21.98 -5.76
CA GLY A 96 -11.73 -21.86 -6.30
C GLY A 96 -12.65 -21.01 -5.41
N ALA A 97 -13.86 -20.73 -5.92
CA ALA A 97 -14.81 -19.81 -5.27
C ALA A 97 -15.13 -20.20 -3.81
N ALA A 98 -15.41 -21.48 -3.55
CA ALA A 98 -15.72 -21.97 -2.20
C ALA A 98 -14.52 -21.85 -1.24
N GLY A 99 -13.30 -22.10 -1.71
CA GLY A 99 -12.09 -21.94 -0.92
C GLY A 99 -11.81 -20.47 -0.59
N VAL A 100 -12.02 -19.56 -1.53
CA VAL A 100 -11.90 -18.10 -1.33
C VAL A 100 -12.95 -17.59 -0.32
N GLU A 101 -14.18 -18.07 -0.40
CA GLU A 101 -15.24 -17.73 0.58
C GLU A 101 -14.86 -18.18 1.99
N ARG A 102 -14.42 -19.44 2.13
CA ARG A 102 -13.99 -19.99 3.42
C ARG A 102 -12.78 -19.25 3.99
N LEU A 103 -11.79 -18.93 3.15
CA LEU A 103 -10.64 -18.13 3.56
C LEU A 103 -11.08 -16.76 4.08
N THR A 104 -12.01 -16.10 3.37
CA THR A 104 -12.53 -14.78 3.72
C THR A 104 -13.25 -14.81 5.07
N GLU A 105 -14.06 -15.83 5.33
CA GLU A 105 -14.74 -16.04 6.62
C GLU A 105 -13.74 -16.15 7.77
N LEU A 106 -12.72 -17.01 7.60
CA LEU A 106 -11.68 -17.25 8.62
C LEU A 106 -10.85 -15.98 8.90
N ALA A 107 -10.39 -15.33 7.84
CA ALA A 107 -9.59 -14.10 7.94
C ALA A 107 -10.39 -12.96 8.60
N ARG A 108 -11.68 -12.82 8.25
CA ARG A 108 -12.58 -11.86 8.90
C ARG A 108 -12.70 -12.12 10.39
N GLY A 109 -12.84 -13.38 10.81
CA GLY A 109 -12.89 -13.74 12.22
C GLY A 109 -11.64 -13.30 13.00
N ILE A 110 -10.46 -13.50 12.43
CA ILE A 110 -9.18 -13.06 13.02
C ILE A 110 -9.10 -11.53 13.07
N LEU A 111 -9.41 -10.86 11.96
CA LEU A 111 -9.37 -9.40 11.85
C LEU A 111 -10.28 -8.73 12.88
N MET A 112 -11.51 -9.21 13.04
CA MET A 112 -12.47 -8.63 14.00
C MET A 112 -12.00 -8.81 15.46
N ARG A 113 -11.36 -9.94 15.79
CA ARG A 113 -10.77 -10.16 17.12
C ARG A 113 -9.59 -9.23 17.37
N ALA A 114 -8.72 -9.06 16.38
CA ALA A 114 -7.58 -8.13 16.46
C ALA A 114 -8.05 -6.67 16.63
N LEU A 115 -9.07 -6.26 15.87
CA LEU A 115 -9.70 -4.94 16.01
C LEU A 115 -10.27 -4.72 17.42
N ALA A 116 -11.04 -5.68 17.94
CA ALA A 116 -11.60 -5.61 19.29
C ALA A 116 -10.52 -5.55 20.38
N ALA A 117 -9.34 -6.13 20.13
CA ALA A 117 -8.18 -6.08 21.02
C ALA A 117 -7.31 -4.81 20.85
N GLY A 118 -7.69 -3.88 19.98
CA GLY A 118 -6.96 -2.62 19.77
C GLY A 118 -5.69 -2.75 18.91
N ALA A 119 -5.61 -3.75 18.03
CA ALA A 119 -4.44 -3.96 17.18
C ALA A 119 -4.14 -2.81 16.21
N PHE A 120 -5.11 -1.94 15.94
CA PHE A 120 -4.98 -0.80 15.02
C PHE A 120 -5.20 0.53 15.75
N PRO A 121 -4.12 1.20 16.18
CA PRO A 121 -4.15 2.56 16.69
C PRO A 121 -4.91 3.55 15.80
N GLN A 122 -5.63 4.49 16.42
CA GLN A 122 -6.21 5.62 15.71
C GLN A 122 -5.13 6.44 15.00
N GLY A 123 -5.44 6.92 13.79
CA GLY A 123 -4.51 7.69 12.96
C GLY A 123 -3.33 6.87 12.42
N MET A 124 -3.39 5.53 12.44
CA MET A 124 -2.38 4.69 11.80
C MET A 124 -2.33 4.88 10.28
N THR A 125 -3.49 5.09 9.67
CA THR A 125 -3.65 5.36 8.24
C THR A 125 -4.13 6.78 8.01
N GLY A 126 -3.94 7.28 6.79
CA GLY A 126 -4.30 8.65 6.41
C GLY A 126 -3.07 9.51 6.12
N LYS A 127 -3.31 10.78 5.78
CA LYS A 127 -2.26 11.71 5.32
C LYS A 127 -1.50 12.41 6.46
N GLY A 128 -2.02 12.34 7.68
CA GLY A 128 -1.50 13.03 8.86
C GLY A 128 -2.58 13.17 9.91
#